data_AF-A0A6M2D6N0-F1
#
_entry.id   AF-A0A6M2D6N0-F1
#
_cell.length_a   1.000
_cell.length_b   1.000
_cell.length_c   1.000
_cell.angle_alpha   90.00
_cell.angle_beta   90.00
_cell.angle_gamma   90.00
#
_symmetry.space_group_name_H-M   'P 1'
#
loop_
_entity.id
_entity.type
_entity.pdbx_description
1 polymer ?
#
loop_
_entity_poly.entity_id
_entity_poly.type
_entity_poly.pdbx_seq_one_letter_code
_entity_poly.pdbx_strand_id
1 'polypeptide(L)'
;VFYCVIVIFLHALYNYGKHINPSWFPGTTSDIQCILLEGPRWVNPAPEQPKHKRRKVEPEGKETEPPALTVSKCVPAESAVVLTQSFLTAIRCWSILQYLRKELSRLSQHIRLDEWPWFQSFLIESLIYQDQHKEAIAKLFSAADAATDPTTKNKVNLQMASCFYSCGESSAACSKLLDVVCSLPENSVAASATPYHTPETLHRKPERKLVFACYERTEVLRFCMKTLITCFKEKVLMQFSRDDLALGHLIVMTQYDWPEEEPLFVKLLDVIKKQGNFCYGLFFNYLINADMLEEFMYITTANGGGVTLDLLPTSTTQVGRQRAVTRGVNKGAKEDLKLAMEKQMARCDDDLEHLLVHFVQQEREILEQQL
;
A
#
# COMPACT_ATOMS: atom_id res chain seq x y z
N VAL A 1 -7.86 -6.52 41.89
CA VAL A 1 -7.40 -5.86 40.65
C VAL A 1 -7.01 -6.89 39.59
N PHE A 2 -5.95 -7.69 39.81
CA PHE A 2 -5.48 -8.70 38.82
C PHE A 2 -6.60 -9.56 38.23
N TYR A 3 -7.39 -10.25 39.06
CA TYR A 3 -8.46 -11.16 38.60
C TYR A 3 -9.54 -10.47 37.77
N CYS A 4 -9.90 -9.22 38.09
CA CYS A 4 -10.89 -8.48 37.30
C CYS A 4 -10.30 -8.09 35.94
N VAL A 5 -9.07 -7.57 35.92
CA VAL A 5 -8.40 -7.11 34.69
C VAL A 5 -8.13 -8.29 33.75
N ILE A 6 -7.66 -9.43 34.27
CA ILE A 6 -7.34 -10.58 33.43
C ILE A 6 -8.59 -11.21 32.80
N VAL A 7 -9.72 -11.25 33.50
CA VAL A 7 -10.98 -11.76 32.93
C VAL A 7 -11.46 -10.86 31.79
N ILE A 8 -11.42 -9.53 31.99
CA ILE A 8 -11.77 -8.56 30.95
C ILE A 8 -10.79 -8.67 29.77
N PHE A 9 -9.49 -8.80 30.05
CA PHE A 9 -8.47 -8.97 29.03
C PHE A 9 -8.72 -10.22 28.19
N LEU A 10 -8.93 -11.38 28.81
CA LEU A 10 -9.17 -12.64 28.11
C LEU A 10 -10.46 -12.59 27.28
N HIS A 11 -11.51 -11.95 27.78
CA HIS A 11 -12.75 -11.75 27.04
C HIS A 11 -12.56 -10.83 25.82
N ALA A 12 -11.88 -9.69 26.01
CA ALA A 12 -11.58 -8.77 24.93
C ALA A 12 -10.66 -9.41 23.88
N LEU A 13 -9.63 -10.13 24.33
CA LEU A 13 -8.69 -10.85 23.47
C LEU A 13 -9.38 -11.94 22.64
N TYR A 14 -10.32 -12.68 23.23
CA TYR A 14 -11.13 -13.67 22.52
C TYR A 14 -11.98 -13.01 21.41
N ASN A 15 -12.71 -11.94 21.74
CA ASN A 15 -13.55 -11.24 20.76
C ASN A 15 -12.72 -10.59 19.66
N TYR A 16 -11.57 -10.01 19.99
CA TYR A 16 -10.60 -9.51 19.01
C TYR A 16 -10.16 -10.64 18.08
N GLY A 17 -9.66 -11.75 18.62
CA GLY A 17 -9.14 -12.88 17.84
C GLY A 17 -10.19 -13.44 16.88
N LYS A 18 -11.44 -13.58 17.36
CA LYS A 18 -12.57 -14.09 16.57
C LYS A 18 -12.86 -13.23 15.33
N HIS A 19 -12.65 -11.92 15.40
CA HIS A 19 -12.90 -11.01 14.28
C HIS A 19 -11.66 -10.78 13.40
N ILE A 20 -10.44 -10.97 13.93
CA ILE A 20 -9.20 -10.90 13.14
C ILE A 20 -9.02 -12.14 12.26
N ASN A 21 -9.21 -13.32 12.85
CA ASN A 21 -9.10 -14.55 12.10
C ASN A 21 -10.05 -15.60 12.70
N PRO A 22 -11.27 -15.71 12.14
CA PRO A 22 -12.28 -16.64 12.64
C PRO A 22 -11.83 -18.11 12.66
N SER A 23 -10.88 -18.49 11.80
CA SER A 23 -10.38 -19.88 11.69
C SER A 23 -9.66 -20.38 12.94
N TRP A 24 -9.21 -19.49 13.82
CA TRP A 24 -8.64 -19.86 15.11
C TRP A 24 -9.67 -20.41 16.11
N PHE A 25 -10.97 -20.22 15.85
CA PHE A 25 -12.04 -20.58 16.76
C PHE A 25 -13.02 -21.53 16.09
N PRO A 26 -13.36 -22.68 16.69
CA PRO A 26 -14.31 -23.62 16.11
C PRO A 26 -15.73 -23.02 16.08
N GLY A 27 -16.49 -23.33 15.04
CA GLY A 27 -17.91 -22.96 14.91
C GLY A 27 -18.16 -21.51 14.47
N THR A 28 -17.15 -20.81 13.97
CA THR A 28 -17.32 -19.50 13.31
C THR A 28 -17.82 -19.69 11.88
N THR A 29 -18.72 -18.80 11.42
CA THR A 29 -19.34 -18.85 10.09
C THR A 29 -18.82 -17.77 9.14
N SER A 30 -17.96 -16.87 9.63
CA SER A 30 -17.37 -15.79 8.84
C SER A 30 -16.00 -16.24 8.34
N ASP A 31 -15.74 -16.05 7.05
CA ASP A 31 -14.43 -16.31 6.44
C ASP A 31 -13.57 -15.04 6.34
N ILE A 32 -14.10 -13.89 6.74
CA ILE A 32 -13.39 -12.61 6.69
C ILE A 32 -12.23 -12.64 7.68
N GLN A 33 -11.03 -12.41 7.17
CA GLN A 33 -9.83 -12.25 7.98
C GLN A 33 -9.33 -10.81 7.85
N CYS A 34 -8.87 -10.22 8.95
CA CYS A 34 -8.35 -8.86 8.99
C CYS A 34 -6.88 -8.84 9.40
N ILE A 35 -6.21 -7.74 9.06
CA ILE A 35 -4.85 -7.41 9.49
C ILE A 35 -4.77 -5.92 9.84
N LEU A 36 -4.11 -5.58 10.95
CA LEU A 36 -3.83 -4.18 11.27
C LEU A 36 -2.64 -3.68 10.46
N LEU A 37 -2.86 -2.62 9.70
CA LEU A 37 -1.84 -1.94 8.91
C LEU A 37 -1.80 -0.45 9.25
N GLU A 38 -0.62 0.13 9.04
CA GLU A 38 -0.38 1.56 8.91
C GLU A 38 0.12 1.84 7.49
N GLY A 39 -0.52 2.75 6.78
CA GLY A 39 -0.12 3.08 5.42
C GLY A 39 -0.31 4.54 5.07
N PRO A 40 0.25 4.98 3.93
CA PRO A 40 0.22 6.37 3.51
C PRO A 40 -1.24 6.83 3.31
N ARG A 41 -1.69 7.78 4.16
CA ARG A 41 -3.01 8.47 4.15
C ARG A 41 -4.13 7.74 3.37
N TRP A 42 -4.78 6.76 3.99
CA TRP A 42 -5.88 5.96 3.41
C TRP A 42 -7.22 6.70 3.21
N VAL A 43 -7.24 8.00 2.91
CA VAL A 43 -8.51 8.74 2.79
C VAL A 43 -8.53 9.59 1.54
N ASN A 44 -9.57 9.38 0.73
CA ASN A 44 -10.03 10.28 -0.32
C ASN A 44 -9.94 11.74 0.16
N PRO A 45 -9.46 12.69 -0.64
CA PRO A 45 -9.53 14.09 -0.26
C PRO A 45 -11.01 14.50 -0.20
N ALA A 46 -11.62 14.48 0.99
CA ALA A 46 -12.84 15.25 1.20
C ALA A 46 -12.51 16.73 0.90
N PRO A 47 -13.39 17.45 0.17
CA PRO A 47 -13.10 18.80 -0.29
C PRO A 47 -12.74 19.69 0.91
N GLU A 48 -11.64 20.42 0.79
CA GLU A 48 -11.16 21.32 1.84
C GLU A 48 -12.23 22.37 2.16
N GLN A 49 -12.88 22.24 3.31
CA GLN A 49 -13.64 23.36 3.87
C GLN A 49 -12.69 24.40 4.46
N PRO A 50 -13.00 25.70 4.32
CA PRO A 50 -12.08 26.78 4.66
C PRO A 50 -11.78 26.82 6.16
N LYS A 51 -10.47 26.90 6.47
CA LYS A 51 -9.93 26.95 7.83
C LYS A 51 -10.33 28.26 8.53
N HIS A 52 -11.26 28.20 9.49
CA HIS A 52 -11.42 29.30 10.45
C HIS A 52 -10.26 29.28 11.46
N LYS A 53 -9.48 30.38 11.50
CA LYS A 53 -8.42 30.62 12.50
C LYS A 53 -9.01 30.57 13.91
N ARG A 54 -8.59 29.60 14.73
CA ARG A 54 -8.70 29.68 16.20
C ARG A 54 -7.32 29.57 16.86
N ARG A 55 -7.18 30.37 17.91
CA ARG A 55 -5.97 30.68 18.69
C ARG A 55 -5.36 29.39 19.29
N LYS A 56 -4.06 29.22 19.12
CA LYS A 56 -3.25 28.11 19.68
C LYS A 56 -3.04 28.37 21.18
N VAL A 57 -3.59 27.49 22.03
CA VAL A 57 -3.16 27.34 23.43
C VAL A 57 -2.33 26.07 23.45
N GLU A 58 -1.06 26.18 23.81
CA GLU A 58 -0.14 25.04 23.91
C GLU A 58 -0.30 24.38 25.29
N PRO A 59 -0.67 23.09 25.37
CA PRO A 59 -0.46 22.31 26.58
C PRO A 59 0.94 21.68 26.52
N GLU A 60 1.71 21.88 27.59
CA GLU A 60 2.96 21.19 27.86
C GLU A 60 2.70 19.69 28.10
N GLY A 61 3.54 18.84 27.51
CA GLY A 61 3.45 17.37 27.56
C GLY A 61 2.95 16.79 26.24
N LYS A 62 3.85 16.28 25.40
CA LYS A 62 3.48 15.46 24.23
C LYS A 62 2.94 14.11 24.72
N GLU A 63 1.70 14.08 25.20
CA GLU A 63 0.90 12.87 25.06
C GLU A 63 0.61 12.73 23.56
N THR A 64 1.28 11.78 22.92
CA THR A 64 1.03 11.43 21.51
C THR A 64 -0.45 11.11 21.38
N GLU A 65 -1.21 11.90 20.61
CA GLU A 65 -2.63 11.64 20.39
C GLU A 65 -2.80 10.20 19.87
N PRO A 66 -3.78 9.43 20.39
CA PRO A 66 -3.97 8.05 19.95
C PRO A 66 -4.27 8.02 18.44
N PRO A 67 -3.75 7.02 17.71
CA PRO A 67 -3.97 6.92 16.27
C PRO A 67 -5.46 6.73 15.97
N ALA A 68 -5.93 7.29 14.85
CA ALA A 68 -7.26 6.95 14.35
C ALA A 68 -7.28 5.48 13.91
N LEU A 69 -8.21 4.70 14.44
CA LEU A 69 -8.39 3.30 14.09
C LEU A 69 -9.65 3.15 13.24
N THR A 70 -9.49 2.57 12.06
CA THR A 70 -10.58 2.35 11.08
C THR A 70 -10.67 0.88 10.71
N VAL A 71 -11.77 0.48 10.05
CA VAL A 71 -11.99 -0.91 9.62
C VAL A 71 -12.47 -0.91 8.18
N SER A 72 -12.03 -1.89 7.38
CA SER A 72 -12.51 -2.12 6.01
C SER A 72 -14.03 -2.23 5.94
N LYS A 73 -14.66 -1.70 4.86
CA LYS A 73 -16.11 -1.86 4.66
C LYS A 73 -16.55 -3.28 4.37
N CYS A 74 -15.61 -4.14 3.98
CA CYS A 74 -15.86 -5.56 3.82
C CYS A 74 -16.25 -6.21 5.16
N VAL A 75 -15.90 -5.61 6.30
CA VAL A 75 -16.38 -6.03 7.63
C VAL A 75 -17.75 -5.41 7.92
N PRO A 76 -18.76 -6.21 8.34
CA PRO A 76 -20.04 -5.69 8.80
C PRO A 76 -19.87 -4.65 9.92
N ALA A 77 -20.69 -3.59 9.91
CA ALA A 77 -20.54 -2.47 10.84
C ALA A 77 -20.55 -2.90 12.33
N GLU A 78 -21.42 -3.84 12.70
CA GLU A 78 -21.49 -4.38 14.06
C GLU A 78 -20.18 -5.10 14.45
N SER A 79 -19.66 -5.95 13.55
CA SER A 79 -18.38 -6.64 13.73
C SER A 79 -17.20 -5.66 13.81
N ALA A 80 -17.22 -4.58 13.02
CA ALA A 80 -16.20 -3.53 13.06
C ALA A 80 -16.17 -2.80 14.41
N VAL A 81 -17.34 -2.50 14.99
CA VAL A 81 -17.45 -1.90 16.33
C VAL A 81 -16.90 -2.86 17.38
N VAL A 82 -17.31 -4.13 17.35
CA VAL A 82 -16.85 -5.14 18.33
C VAL A 82 -15.35 -5.35 18.22
N LEU A 83 -14.79 -5.47 17.01
CA LEU A 83 -13.36 -5.61 16.78
C LEU A 83 -12.58 -4.45 17.40
N THR A 84 -12.97 -3.22 17.06
CA THR A 84 -12.29 -2.00 17.53
C THR A 84 -12.36 -1.88 19.06
N GLN A 85 -13.55 -2.07 19.66
CA GLN A 85 -13.73 -1.99 21.11
C GLN A 85 -12.96 -3.08 21.84
N SER A 86 -12.97 -4.31 21.31
CA SER A 86 -12.27 -5.45 21.90
C SER A 86 -10.76 -5.23 21.88
N PHE A 87 -10.21 -4.77 20.75
CA PHE A 87 -8.79 -4.44 20.63
C PHE A 87 -8.36 -3.35 21.61
N LEU A 88 -9.07 -2.21 21.65
CA LEU A 88 -8.73 -1.10 22.54
C LEU A 88 -8.88 -1.47 24.02
N THR A 89 -9.89 -2.29 24.35
CA THR A 89 -10.06 -2.81 25.72
C THR A 89 -8.92 -3.74 26.10
N ALA A 90 -8.51 -4.63 25.18
CA ALA A 90 -7.38 -5.52 25.39
C ALA A 90 -6.06 -4.74 25.59
N ILE A 91 -5.81 -3.68 24.81
CA ILE A 91 -4.66 -2.78 25.00
C ILE A 91 -4.65 -2.16 26.40
N ARG A 92 -5.77 -1.58 26.83
CA ARG A 92 -5.89 -0.96 28.16
C ARG A 92 -5.69 -1.96 29.30
N CYS A 93 -6.23 -3.17 29.16
CA CYS A 93 -6.02 -4.21 30.17
C CYS A 93 -4.58 -4.70 30.16
N TRP A 94 -3.98 -4.85 28.97
CA TRP A 94 -2.60 -5.28 28.80
C TRP A 94 -1.62 -4.31 29.46
N SER A 95 -1.81 -3.00 29.28
CA SER A 95 -0.95 -2.00 29.93
C SER A 95 -1.00 -2.10 31.46
N ILE A 96 -2.16 -2.41 32.06
CA ILE A 96 -2.28 -2.66 33.50
C ILE A 96 -1.61 -3.98 33.89
N LEU A 97 -1.82 -5.06 33.13
CA LEU A 97 -1.24 -6.38 33.40
C LEU A 97 0.30 -6.36 33.33
N GLN A 98 0.88 -5.48 32.52
CA GLN A 98 2.33 -5.27 32.46
C GLN A 98 2.95 -4.78 33.78
N TYR A 99 2.17 -4.17 34.69
CA TYR A 99 2.61 -3.84 36.05
C TYR A 99 2.45 -5.02 37.03
N LEU A 100 1.68 -6.05 36.67
CA LEU A 100 1.38 -7.24 37.47
C LEU A 100 2.09 -8.49 36.92
N ARG A 101 3.38 -8.33 36.56
CA ARG A 101 4.14 -9.33 35.78
C ARG A 101 4.24 -10.70 36.46
N LYS A 102 4.32 -10.76 37.78
CA LYS A 102 4.53 -12.00 38.54
C LYS A 102 3.28 -12.90 38.47
N GLU A 103 2.11 -12.31 38.64
CA GLU A 103 0.83 -13.01 38.53
C GLU A 103 0.53 -13.39 37.08
N LEU A 104 0.84 -12.49 36.14
CA LEU A 104 0.69 -12.72 34.71
C LEU A 104 1.57 -13.86 34.22
N SER A 105 2.85 -13.91 34.60
CA SER A 105 3.77 -14.97 34.16
C SER A 105 3.34 -16.35 34.65
N ARG A 106 2.89 -16.46 35.91
CA ARG A 106 2.36 -17.71 36.46
C ARG A 106 1.13 -18.18 35.69
N LEU A 107 0.21 -17.27 35.36
CA LEU A 107 -0.97 -17.62 34.60
C LEU A 107 -0.63 -17.98 33.15
N SER A 108 0.23 -17.19 32.49
CA SER A 108 0.68 -17.41 31.11
C SER A 108 1.24 -18.82 30.94
N GLN A 109 2.10 -19.26 31.86
CA GLN A 109 2.66 -20.62 31.87
C GLN A 109 1.59 -21.70 32.04
N HIS A 110 0.58 -21.45 32.89
CA HIS A 110 -0.46 -22.43 33.16
C HIS A 110 -1.42 -22.63 31.98
N ILE A 111 -1.78 -21.54 31.29
CA ILE A 111 -2.72 -21.59 30.15
C ILE A 111 -2.02 -21.65 28.80
N ARG A 112 -0.67 -21.66 28.79
CA ARG A 112 0.19 -21.60 27.60
C ARG A 112 -0.20 -20.43 26.68
N LEU A 113 -0.39 -19.26 27.27
CA LEU A 113 -0.89 -18.07 26.57
C LEU A 113 -0.03 -17.70 25.36
N ASP A 114 1.29 -17.90 25.46
CA ASP A 114 2.25 -17.63 24.40
C ASP A 114 2.06 -18.51 23.14
N GLU A 115 1.32 -19.61 23.24
CA GLU A 115 1.05 -20.49 22.10
C GLU A 115 -0.22 -20.12 21.34
N TRP A 116 -1.00 -19.16 21.85
CA TRP A 116 -2.25 -18.77 21.23
C TRP A 116 -2.00 -17.84 20.04
N PRO A 117 -2.43 -18.19 18.82
CA PRO A 117 -2.12 -17.40 17.63
C PRO A 117 -2.75 -16.00 17.66
N TRP A 118 -3.97 -15.87 18.23
CA TRP A 118 -4.62 -14.56 18.42
C TRP A 118 -3.91 -13.70 19.47
N PHE A 119 -3.24 -14.30 20.45
CA PHE A 119 -2.44 -13.56 21.41
C PHE A 119 -1.15 -13.05 20.77
N GLN A 120 -0.48 -13.87 19.96
CA GLN A 120 0.70 -13.42 19.20
C GLN A 120 0.36 -12.29 18.21
N SER A 121 -0.75 -12.41 17.49
CA SER A 121 -1.28 -11.31 16.65
C SER A 121 -1.55 -10.05 17.47
N PHE A 122 -2.26 -10.18 18.61
CA PHE A 122 -2.51 -9.04 19.49
C PHE A 122 -1.22 -8.35 19.95
N LEU A 123 -0.18 -9.11 20.33
CA LEU A 123 1.09 -8.54 20.77
C LEU A 123 1.73 -7.71 19.66
N ILE A 124 1.80 -8.22 18.43
CA ILE A 124 2.37 -7.51 17.29
C ILE A 124 1.56 -6.25 17.00
N GLU A 125 0.24 -6.37 16.88
CA GLU A 125 -0.64 -5.27 16.52
C GLU A 125 -0.70 -4.20 17.62
N SER A 126 -0.54 -4.59 18.88
CA SER A 126 -0.41 -3.65 20.00
C SER A 126 0.86 -2.81 19.91
N LEU A 127 1.97 -3.37 19.41
CA LEU A 127 3.22 -2.63 19.18
C LEU A 127 3.06 -1.65 18.02
N ILE A 128 2.43 -2.07 16.92
CA ILE A 128 2.10 -1.19 15.78
C ILE A 128 1.24 -0.01 16.26
N TYR A 129 0.18 -0.30 17.02
CA TYR A 129 -0.69 0.72 17.61
C TYR A 129 0.08 1.71 18.49
N GLN A 130 1.08 1.24 19.24
CA GLN A 130 1.88 2.04 20.16
C GLN A 130 3.08 2.77 19.51
N ASP A 131 3.19 2.78 18.18
CA ASP A 131 4.36 3.35 17.45
C ASP A 131 5.68 2.59 17.67
N GLN A 132 5.64 1.38 18.22
CA GLN A 132 6.81 0.57 18.52
C GLN A 132 7.20 -0.32 17.33
N HIS A 133 7.35 0.27 16.14
CA HIS A 133 7.55 -0.45 14.88
C HIS A 133 8.80 -1.35 14.87
N LYS A 134 9.90 -0.93 15.51
CA LYS A 134 11.13 -1.73 15.58
C LYS A 134 10.95 -3.02 16.38
N GLU A 135 10.21 -2.96 17.49
CA GLU A 135 9.88 -4.14 18.30
C GLU A 135 8.89 -5.05 17.57
N ALA A 136 7.92 -4.45 16.85
CA ALA A 136 6.99 -5.19 16.01
C ALA A 136 7.74 -5.96 14.91
N ILE A 137 8.69 -5.32 14.22
CA ILE A 137 9.54 -5.94 13.18
C ILE A 137 10.30 -7.15 13.75
N ALA A 138 10.91 -7.02 14.93
CA ALA A 138 11.63 -8.13 15.55
C ALA A 138 10.73 -9.36 15.79
N LYS A 139 9.49 -9.14 16.26
CA LYS A 139 8.50 -10.22 16.43
C LYS A 139 8.02 -10.77 15.10
N LEU A 140 7.82 -9.92 14.10
CA LEU A 140 7.38 -10.31 12.77
C LEU A 140 8.43 -11.17 12.04
N PHE A 141 9.73 -10.93 12.24
CA PHE A 141 10.77 -11.82 11.72
C PHE A 141 10.63 -13.25 12.27
N SER A 142 10.47 -13.40 13.59
CA SER A 142 10.23 -14.73 14.19
C SER A 142 8.94 -15.37 13.70
N ALA A 143 7.88 -14.58 13.47
CA ALA A 143 6.63 -15.08 12.89
C ALA A 143 6.79 -15.50 11.42
N ALA A 144 7.61 -14.79 10.65
CA ALA A 144 7.91 -15.12 9.25
C ALA A 144 8.62 -16.47 9.13
N ASP A 145 9.60 -16.73 10.00
CA ASP A 145 10.34 -18.00 10.02
C ASP A 145 9.44 -19.20 10.41
N ALA A 146 8.42 -18.95 11.24
CA ALA A 146 7.45 -19.96 11.65
C ALA A 146 6.30 -20.16 10.65
N ALA A 147 6.08 -19.22 9.72
CA ALA A 147 4.97 -19.25 8.78
C ALA A 147 5.20 -20.28 7.67
N THR A 148 4.37 -21.31 7.63
CA THR A 148 4.45 -22.37 6.60
C THR A 148 3.48 -22.13 5.45
N ASP A 149 2.33 -21.51 5.71
CA ASP A 149 1.32 -21.25 4.69
C ASP A 149 1.52 -19.87 4.01
N PRO A 150 1.24 -19.75 2.69
CA PRO A 150 1.41 -18.50 1.96
C PRO A 150 0.58 -17.33 2.50
N THR A 151 -0.60 -17.60 3.05
CA THR A 151 -1.50 -16.56 3.57
C THR A 151 -0.91 -15.89 4.79
N THR A 152 -0.47 -16.68 5.78
CA THR A 152 0.19 -16.17 6.99
C THR A 152 1.48 -15.45 6.62
N LYS A 153 2.29 -16.01 5.72
CA LYS A 153 3.53 -15.36 5.25
C LYS A 153 3.25 -13.98 4.64
N ASN A 154 2.21 -13.87 3.81
CA ASN A 154 1.82 -12.60 3.20
C ASN A 154 1.31 -11.59 4.23
N LYS A 155 0.52 -12.00 5.21
CA LYS A 155 0.08 -11.11 6.31
C LYS A 155 1.26 -10.57 7.11
N VAL A 156 2.22 -11.43 7.44
CA VAL A 156 3.46 -11.03 8.13
C VAL A 156 4.24 -10.04 7.26
N ASN A 157 4.43 -10.32 5.97
CA ASN A 157 5.11 -9.40 5.06
C ASN A 157 4.40 -8.05 4.93
N LEU A 158 3.06 -8.01 4.90
CA LEU A 158 2.28 -6.77 4.86
C LEU A 158 2.50 -5.93 6.12
N GLN A 159 2.46 -6.55 7.30
CA GLN A 159 2.72 -5.86 8.57
C GLN A 159 4.19 -5.42 8.68
N MET A 160 5.14 -6.21 8.18
CA MET A 160 6.55 -5.81 8.10
C MET A 160 6.72 -4.60 7.17
N ALA A 161 6.11 -4.62 5.99
CA ALA A 161 6.16 -3.50 5.06
C ALA A 161 5.60 -2.22 5.68
N SER A 162 4.47 -2.32 6.36
CA SER A 162 3.86 -1.23 7.11
C SER A 162 4.79 -0.66 8.19
N CYS A 163 5.44 -1.53 8.97
CA CYS A 163 6.40 -1.10 9.99
C CYS A 163 7.67 -0.47 9.38
N PHE A 164 8.25 -1.08 8.35
CA PHE A 164 9.44 -0.54 7.67
C PHE A 164 9.16 0.83 7.06
N TYR A 165 7.99 0.99 6.42
CA TYR A 165 7.55 2.27 5.89
C TYR A 165 7.48 3.33 7.00
N SER A 166 6.88 2.98 8.14
CA SER A 166 6.76 3.88 9.31
C SER A 166 8.13 4.23 9.93
N CYS A 167 9.11 3.34 9.81
CA CYS A 167 10.51 3.60 10.19
C CYS A 167 11.31 4.43 9.16
N GLY A 168 10.75 4.76 7.99
CA GLY A 168 11.45 5.41 6.88
C GLY A 168 12.37 4.48 6.07
N GLU A 169 12.23 3.16 6.25
CA GLU A 169 13.00 2.13 5.55
C GLU A 169 12.27 1.71 4.25
N SER A 170 12.11 2.65 3.31
CA SER A 170 11.30 2.46 2.09
C SER A 170 11.75 1.27 1.23
N SER A 171 13.05 1.01 1.15
CA SER A 171 13.61 -0.13 0.39
C SER A 171 13.15 -1.48 0.97
N ALA A 172 13.29 -1.64 2.29
CA ALA A 172 12.86 -2.85 3.00
C ALA A 172 11.34 -3.02 2.94
N ALA A 173 10.59 -1.92 3.06
CA ALA A 173 9.14 -1.94 2.92
C ALA A 173 8.73 -2.47 1.55
N CYS A 174 9.28 -1.89 0.49
CA CYS A 174 8.95 -2.28 -0.87
C CYS A 174 9.35 -3.73 -1.19
N SER A 175 10.52 -4.20 -0.75
CA SER A 175 10.90 -5.61 -0.92
C SER A 175 9.84 -6.56 -0.37
N LYS A 176 9.29 -6.27 0.82
CA LYS A 176 8.19 -7.06 1.40
C LYS A 176 6.89 -6.96 0.62
N LEU A 177 6.57 -5.80 0.06
CA LEU A 177 5.38 -5.63 -0.80
C LEU A 177 5.52 -6.39 -2.12
N LEU A 178 6.69 -6.37 -2.74
CA LEU A 178 6.97 -7.11 -3.98
C LEU A 178 6.84 -8.62 -3.74
N ASP A 179 7.32 -9.14 -2.60
CA ASP A 179 7.10 -10.54 -2.19
C ASP A 179 5.60 -10.88 -2.11
N VAL A 180 4.78 -9.99 -1.55
CA VAL A 180 3.32 -10.19 -1.44
C VAL A 180 2.67 -10.17 -2.80
N VAL A 181 2.91 -9.15 -3.63
CA VAL A 181 2.29 -9.03 -4.97
C VAL A 181 2.63 -10.23 -5.85
N CYS A 182 3.90 -10.67 -5.84
CA CYS A 182 4.35 -11.82 -6.63
C CYS A 182 3.71 -13.16 -6.19
N SER A 183 3.20 -13.24 -4.96
CA SER A 183 2.58 -14.46 -4.41
C SER A 183 1.05 -14.40 -4.36
N LEU A 184 0.43 -13.32 -4.83
CA LEU A 184 -1.02 -13.24 -4.94
C LEU A 184 -1.52 -14.23 -6.00
N PRO A 185 -2.59 -15.01 -5.73
CA PRO A 185 -3.13 -15.98 -6.68
C PRO A 185 -3.69 -15.27 -7.92
N GLU A 186 -3.41 -15.77 -9.12
CA GLU A 186 -3.98 -15.29 -10.37
C GLU A 186 -5.51 -15.45 -10.35
N ASN A 187 -6.25 -14.34 -10.34
CA ASN A 187 -7.69 -14.36 -10.49
C ASN A 187 -8.13 -13.20 -11.38
N SER A 188 -9.05 -13.52 -12.28
CA SER A 188 -9.56 -12.74 -13.40
C SER A 188 -10.88 -12.09 -13.06
N VAL A 189 -10.89 -11.01 -12.27
CA VAL A 189 -12.04 -10.08 -12.28
C VAL A 189 -11.57 -8.71 -11.81
N ALA A 190 -11.79 -7.69 -12.63
CA ALA A 190 -11.61 -6.30 -12.26
C ALA A 190 -12.52 -5.95 -11.06
N ALA A 191 -11.93 -5.42 -9.99
CA ALA A 191 -12.68 -5.00 -8.81
C ALA A 191 -12.68 -3.47 -8.68
N SER A 192 -13.87 -2.93 -8.42
CA SER A 192 -14.12 -1.53 -8.12
C SER A 192 -13.54 -1.13 -6.75
N ALA A 193 -13.15 0.15 -6.62
CA ALA A 193 -12.66 0.72 -5.37
C ALA A 193 -13.60 0.47 -4.18
N THR A 194 -13.13 -0.28 -3.18
CA THR A 194 -13.82 -0.48 -1.91
C THR A 194 -13.54 0.69 -0.95
N PRO A 195 -14.55 1.39 -0.41
CA PRO A 195 -14.34 2.44 0.58
C PRO A 195 -14.16 1.86 2.01
N TYR A 196 -13.72 2.67 2.99
CA TYR A 196 -13.49 2.25 4.40
C TYR A 196 -14.56 2.77 5.38
N HIS A 197 -14.90 2.01 6.44
CA HIS A 197 -15.78 2.51 7.50
C HIS A 197 -15.00 3.54 8.31
N THR A 198 -15.53 4.76 8.37
CA THR A 198 -14.97 5.80 9.22
C THR A 198 -15.80 5.81 10.51
N PRO A 199 -15.21 5.66 11.70
CA PRO A 199 -15.92 5.97 12.92
C PRO A 199 -16.27 7.46 12.88
N GLU A 200 -17.57 7.79 12.95
CA GLU A 200 -18.01 9.16 13.14
C GLU A 200 -17.48 9.66 14.48
N THR A 201 -16.46 10.53 14.48
CA THR A 201 -16.27 11.67 15.41
C THR A 201 -14.89 12.33 15.29
N LEU A 202 -14.89 13.64 15.58
CA LEU A 202 -13.80 14.60 15.82
C LEU A 202 -13.31 15.50 14.66
N HIS A 203 -13.49 16.80 14.90
CA HIS A 203 -13.10 17.95 14.08
C HIS A 203 -11.57 18.25 14.05
N ARG A 204 -10.73 17.22 14.23
CA ARG A 204 -9.26 17.31 14.09
C ARG A 204 -8.76 16.06 13.37
N LYS A 205 -7.93 16.25 12.33
CA LYS A 205 -7.32 15.15 11.59
C LYS A 205 -6.19 14.56 12.46
N PRO A 206 -6.31 13.33 12.97
CA PRO A 206 -5.19 12.68 13.68
C PRO A 206 -4.00 12.46 12.73
N GLU A 207 -2.79 12.58 13.25
CA GLU A 207 -1.53 12.48 12.48
C GLU A 207 -1.28 11.05 11.98
N ARG A 208 -1.59 10.04 12.80
CA ARG A 208 -1.46 8.62 12.48
C ARG A 208 -2.81 7.95 12.26
N LYS A 209 -2.88 7.10 11.24
CA LYS A 209 -4.09 6.35 10.86
C LYS A 209 -3.77 4.88 10.69
N LEU A 210 -4.44 4.08 11.48
CA LEU A 210 -4.39 2.63 11.49
C LEU A 210 -5.72 2.07 11.01
N VAL A 211 -5.66 0.85 10.52
CA VAL A 211 -6.76 0.26 9.79
C VAL A 211 -6.70 -1.25 9.86
N PHE A 212 -7.80 -1.84 10.26
CA PHE A 212 -8.05 -3.26 10.10
C PHE A 212 -8.51 -3.50 8.67
N ALA A 213 -7.55 -3.83 7.81
CA ALA A 213 -7.81 -4.16 6.41
C ALA A 213 -8.28 -5.60 6.29
N CYS A 214 -9.23 -5.88 5.40
CA CYS A 214 -9.55 -7.26 5.06
C CYS A 214 -8.41 -7.86 4.24
N TYR A 215 -8.09 -9.10 4.54
CA TYR A 215 -7.15 -9.89 3.76
C TYR A 215 -7.87 -10.47 2.53
N GLU A 216 -8.20 -9.57 1.61
CA GLU A 216 -8.78 -9.86 0.30
C GLU A 216 -7.83 -9.37 -0.78
N ARG A 217 -7.77 -10.06 -1.95
CA ARG A 217 -6.83 -9.75 -3.03
C ARG A 217 -6.83 -8.27 -3.41
N THR A 218 -7.99 -7.67 -3.64
CA THR A 218 -8.11 -6.27 -4.06
C THR A 218 -7.62 -5.31 -2.98
N GLU A 219 -8.00 -5.52 -1.72
CA GLU A 219 -7.56 -4.64 -0.62
C GLU A 219 -6.06 -4.78 -0.34
N VAL A 220 -5.52 -6.01 -0.45
CA VAL A 220 -4.08 -6.28 -0.34
C VAL A 220 -3.31 -5.64 -1.48
N LEU A 221 -3.77 -5.81 -2.73
CA LEU A 221 -3.12 -5.21 -3.90
C LEU A 221 -3.16 -3.69 -3.83
N ARG A 222 -4.28 -3.11 -3.41
CA ARG A 222 -4.41 -1.66 -3.19
C ARG A 222 -3.41 -1.15 -2.17
N PHE A 223 -3.27 -1.84 -1.04
CA PHE A 223 -2.27 -1.46 -0.05
C PHE A 223 -0.84 -1.52 -0.61
N CYS A 224 -0.50 -2.61 -1.30
CA CYS A 224 0.81 -2.78 -1.92
C CYS A 224 1.09 -1.66 -2.93
N MET A 225 0.18 -1.43 -3.88
CA MET A 225 0.36 -0.43 -4.93
C MET A 225 0.47 0.98 -4.35
N LYS A 226 -0.41 1.39 -3.44
CA LYS A 226 -0.34 2.74 -2.82
C LYS A 226 0.96 2.97 -2.07
N THR A 227 1.44 1.95 -1.35
CA THR A 227 2.67 2.06 -0.58
C THR A 227 3.88 2.07 -1.51
N LEU A 228 3.91 1.21 -2.54
CA LEU A 228 4.94 1.22 -3.58
C LEU A 228 5.01 2.58 -4.29
N ILE A 229 3.88 3.11 -4.78
CA ILE A 229 3.81 4.44 -5.41
C ILE A 229 4.37 5.51 -4.48
N THR A 230 4.02 5.48 -3.19
CA THR A 230 4.50 6.47 -2.23
C THR A 230 6.02 6.39 -2.04
N CYS A 231 6.56 5.19 -1.84
CA CYS A 231 8.00 4.98 -1.70
C CYS A 231 8.78 5.39 -2.97
N PHE A 232 8.30 4.98 -4.15
CA PHE A 232 8.94 5.33 -5.43
C PHE A 232 8.86 6.82 -5.71
N LYS A 233 7.71 7.45 -5.48
CA LYS A 233 7.52 8.89 -5.66
C LYS A 233 8.53 9.69 -4.87
N GLU A 234 8.76 9.33 -3.60
CA GLU A 234 9.76 10.01 -2.77
C GLU A 234 11.14 9.91 -3.39
N LYS A 235 11.55 8.72 -3.84
CA LYS A 235 12.83 8.52 -4.52
C LYS A 235 12.94 9.27 -5.85
N VAL A 236 12.01 9.05 -6.77
CA VAL A 236 12.02 9.63 -8.13
C VAL A 236 12.00 11.16 -8.08
N LEU A 237 11.25 11.76 -7.15
CA LEU A 237 11.14 13.21 -7.06
C LEU A 237 12.26 13.86 -6.22
N MET A 238 12.91 13.11 -5.32
CA MET A 238 14.05 13.63 -4.54
C MET A 238 15.38 13.47 -5.27
N GLN A 239 15.51 12.47 -6.14
CA GLN A 239 16.73 12.28 -6.92
C GLN A 239 16.77 13.28 -8.08
N PHE A 240 17.86 14.05 -8.16
CA PHE A 240 18.13 14.95 -9.29
C PHE A 240 18.61 14.20 -10.55
N SER A 241 18.63 12.87 -10.53
CA SER A 241 19.04 12.05 -11.67
C SER A 241 17.91 11.93 -12.70
N ARG A 242 18.28 12.03 -13.97
CA ARG A 242 17.41 11.70 -15.11
C ARG A 242 17.34 10.19 -15.26
N ASP A 243 16.55 9.55 -14.40
CA ASP A 243 16.24 8.13 -14.51
C ASP A 243 14.84 7.94 -15.12
N ASP A 244 14.80 7.88 -16.45
CA ASP A 244 13.56 7.69 -17.20
C ASP A 244 12.94 6.31 -16.92
N LEU A 245 13.74 5.31 -16.54
CA LEU A 245 13.24 3.99 -16.21
C LEU A 245 12.44 4.03 -14.91
N ALA A 246 12.99 4.65 -13.86
CA ALA A 246 12.29 4.80 -12.59
C ALA A 246 11.05 5.70 -12.72
N LEU A 247 11.15 6.75 -13.55
CA LEU A 247 10.03 7.62 -13.89
C LEU A 247 8.92 6.85 -14.63
N GLY A 248 9.28 6.03 -15.61
CA GLY A 248 8.35 5.19 -16.35
C GLY A 248 7.68 4.13 -15.47
N HIS A 249 8.43 3.47 -14.59
CA HIS A 249 7.87 2.53 -13.60
C HIS A 249 6.86 3.21 -12.68
N LEU A 250 7.16 4.40 -12.19
CA LEU A 250 6.23 5.16 -11.37
C LEU A 250 4.95 5.52 -12.15
N ILE A 251 5.08 5.94 -13.41
CA ILE A 251 3.93 6.23 -14.29
C ILE A 251 3.06 4.98 -14.49
N VAL A 252 3.65 3.82 -14.76
CA VAL A 252 2.90 2.56 -14.88
C VAL A 252 2.09 2.27 -13.62
N MET A 253 2.68 2.43 -12.44
CA MET A 253 2.00 2.18 -11.17
C MET A 253 0.85 3.17 -10.89
N THR A 254 0.98 4.44 -11.33
CA THR A 254 -0.09 5.45 -11.12
C THR A 254 -1.41 5.12 -11.82
N GLN A 255 -1.44 4.15 -12.72
CA GLN A 255 -2.70 3.68 -13.33
C GLN A 255 -3.66 3.06 -12.29
N TYR A 256 -3.13 2.45 -11.21
CA TYR A 256 -3.92 1.59 -10.31
C TYR A 256 -5.12 2.28 -9.65
N ASP A 257 -4.95 3.50 -9.15
CA ASP A 257 -6.01 4.24 -8.43
C ASP A 257 -6.43 5.48 -9.24
N TRP A 258 -6.46 5.38 -10.58
CA TRP A 258 -6.92 6.48 -11.43
C TRP A 258 -8.41 6.79 -11.16
N PRO A 259 -8.83 8.08 -11.03
CA PRO A 259 -8.07 9.31 -11.24
C PRO A 259 -7.39 9.91 -9.98
N GLU A 260 -7.41 9.23 -8.82
CA GLU A 260 -6.82 9.78 -7.59
C GLU A 260 -5.31 10.05 -7.72
N GLU A 261 -4.60 9.28 -8.55
CA GLU A 261 -3.17 9.46 -8.84
C GLU A 261 -2.88 10.44 -10.01
N GLU A 262 -3.91 11.02 -10.64
CA GLU A 262 -3.75 12.01 -11.71
C GLU A 262 -2.85 13.20 -11.31
N PRO A 263 -2.97 13.80 -10.11
CA PRO A 263 -2.10 14.90 -9.72
C PRO A 263 -0.62 14.52 -9.66
N LEU A 264 -0.31 13.26 -9.29
CA LEU A 264 1.05 12.75 -9.34
C LEU A 264 1.48 12.59 -10.79
N PHE A 265 0.68 11.95 -11.64
CA PHE A 265 0.95 11.78 -13.07
C PHE A 265 1.26 13.11 -13.77
N VAL A 266 0.44 14.16 -13.57
CA VAL A 266 0.67 15.49 -14.14
C VAL A 266 2.02 16.06 -13.70
N LYS A 267 2.40 15.86 -12.43
CA LYS A 267 3.71 16.29 -11.92
C LYS A 267 4.86 15.53 -12.60
N LEU A 268 4.69 14.24 -12.89
CA LEU A 268 5.69 13.44 -13.62
C LEU A 268 5.80 13.90 -15.08
N LEU A 269 4.67 14.22 -15.73
CA LEU A 269 4.68 14.82 -17.06
C LEU A 269 5.40 16.16 -17.09
N ASP A 270 5.25 17.00 -16.07
CA ASP A 270 5.99 18.26 -15.97
C ASP A 270 7.50 18.04 -15.86
N VAL A 271 7.93 16.96 -15.20
CA VAL A 271 9.35 16.56 -15.17
C VAL A 271 9.81 16.17 -16.58
N ILE A 272 9.05 15.34 -17.29
CA ILE A 272 9.34 14.93 -18.69
C ILE A 272 9.40 16.14 -19.62
N LYS A 273 8.42 17.06 -19.53
CA LYS A 273 8.37 18.29 -20.33
C LYS A 273 9.62 19.16 -20.10
N LYS A 274 10.06 19.29 -18.85
CA LYS A 274 11.30 20.03 -18.50
C LYS A 274 12.56 19.34 -19.02
N GLN A 275 12.58 18.01 -19.09
CA GLN A 275 13.70 17.25 -19.66
C GLN A 275 13.74 17.34 -21.20
N GLY A 276 12.58 17.49 -21.85
CA GLY A 276 12.43 17.62 -23.30
C GLY A 276 12.59 16.30 -24.07
N ASN A 277 12.95 15.22 -23.39
CA ASN A 277 12.97 13.87 -23.93
C ASN A 277 12.60 12.87 -22.83
N PHE A 278 12.11 11.70 -23.23
CA PHE A 278 11.78 10.59 -22.34
C PHE A 278 11.93 9.25 -23.05
N CYS A 279 12.68 8.33 -22.45
CA CYS A 279 12.93 6.99 -22.98
C CYS A 279 12.40 5.91 -22.03
N TYR A 280 11.42 5.13 -22.49
CA TYR A 280 10.83 4.05 -21.70
C TYR A 280 10.33 2.93 -22.59
N GLY A 281 11.18 1.95 -22.87
CA GLY A 281 10.90 0.84 -23.80
C GLY A 281 9.83 -0.16 -23.33
N LEU A 282 9.33 -0.02 -22.09
CA LEU A 282 8.26 -0.84 -21.52
C LEU A 282 6.88 -0.17 -21.64
N PHE A 283 6.80 1.02 -22.23
CA PHE A 283 5.58 1.82 -22.32
C PHE A 283 4.39 1.03 -22.88
N PHE A 284 4.56 0.45 -24.07
CA PHE A 284 3.49 -0.28 -24.75
C PHE A 284 3.20 -1.65 -24.12
N ASN A 285 4.03 -2.12 -23.19
CA ASN A 285 3.76 -3.36 -22.47
C ASN A 285 2.68 -3.13 -21.40
N TYR A 286 2.79 -2.01 -20.67
CA TYR A 286 2.07 -1.82 -19.40
C TYR A 286 1.17 -0.59 -19.31
N LEU A 287 1.32 0.42 -20.19
CA LEU A 287 0.48 1.62 -20.13
C LEU A 287 -0.76 1.48 -21.03
N ILE A 288 -1.94 1.37 -20.43
CA ILE A 288 -3.21 1.16 -21.14
C ILE A 288 -4.26 2.23 -20.83
N ASN A 289 -4.04 3.09 -19.83
CA ASN A 289 -4.97 4.15 -19.46
C ASN A 289 -5.10 5.20 -20.58
N ALA A 290 -6.33 5.39 -21.08
CA ALA A 290 -6.62 6.26 -22.23
C ALA A 290 -6.20 7.72 -22.00
N ASP A 291 -6.54 8.31 -20.85
CA ASP A 291 -6.20 9.69 -20.51
C ASP A 291 -4.68 9.89 -20.50
N MET A 292 -3.93 8.93 -19.95
CA MET A 292 -2.47 8.98 -19.96
C MET A 292 -1.90 8.89 -21.38
N LEU A 293 -2.43 7.99 -22.22
CA LEU A 293 -2.00 7.84 -23.62
C LEU A 293 -2.24 9.14 -24.41
N GLU A 294 -3.39 9.79 -24.20
CA GLU A 294 -3.70 11.08 -24.81
C GLU A 294 -2.72 12.18 -24.38
N GLU A 295 -2.41 12.27 -23.09
CA GLU A 295 -1.41 13.23 -22.60
C GLU A 295 -0.02 12.98 -23.18
N PHE A 296 0.42 11.72 -23.26
CA PHE A 296 1.69 11.38 -23.91
C PHE A 296 1.71 11.76 -25.39
N MET A 297 0.58 11.64 -26.11
CA MET A 297 0.46 12.14 -27.47
C MET A 297 0.54 13.68 -27.50
N TYR A 298 -0.16 14.36 -26.59
CA TYR A 298 -0.19 15.82 -26.53
C TYR A 298 1.20 16.44 -26.31
N ILE A 299 2.01 15.89 -25.39
CA ILE A 299 3.34 16.46 -25.08
C ILE A 299 4.33 16.41 -26.24
N THR A 300 4.11 15.56 -27.25
CA THR A 300 4.92 15.53 -28.49
C THR A 300 4.63 16.70 -29.43
N THR A 301 3.48 17.35 -29.27
CA THR A 301 3.07 18.46 -30.13
C THR A 301 3.81 19.74 -29.76
N ALA A 302 3.85 20.70 -30.69
CA ALA A 302 4.45 22.02 -30.41
C ALA A 302 3.76 22.75 -29.24
N ASN A 303 2.45 22.55 -29.08
CA ASN A 303 1.66 23.18 -28.01
C ASN A 303 1.85 22.45 -26.67
N GLY A 304 2.14 21.14 -26.68
CA GLY A 304 2.30 20.32 -25.48
C GLY A 304 3.73 20.25 -24.91
N GLY A 305 4.70 20.85 -25.59
CA GLY A 305 6.09 20.97 -25.13
C GLY A 305 7.15 20.45 -26.12
N GLY A 306 6.74 19.78 -27.19
CA GLY A 306 7.65 19.26 -28.22
C GLY A 306 8.59 18.18 -27.71
N VAL A 307 8.15 17.38 -26.73
CA VAL A 307 8.96 16.33 -26.09
C VAL A 307 9.29 15.23 -27.10
N THR A 308 10.55 14.80 -27.12
CA THR A 308 11.00 13.65 -27.92
C THR A 308 10.80 12.35 -27.13
N LEU A 309 9.97 11.43 -27.64
CA LEU A 309 9.67 10.17 -26.97
C LEU A 309 10.35 8.99 -27.65
N ASP A 310 11.00 8.13 -26.87
CA ASP A 310 11.53 6.83 -27.30
C ASP A 310 10.85 5.71 -26.48
N LEU A 311 9.69 5.27 -26.97
CA LEU A 311 8.79 4.34 -26.26
C LEU A 311 8.79 2.93 -26.84
N LEU A 312 9.38 2.77 -28.02
CA LEU A 312 9.42 1.48 -28.70
C LEU A 312 10.54 0.63 -28.08
N PRO A 313 10.33 -0.69 -27.91
CA PRO A 313 11.34 -1.56 -27.33
C PRO A 313 12.68 -1.45 -28.08
N THR A 314 13.79 -1.61 -27.36
CA THR A 314 15.15 -1.41 -27.90
C THR A 314 15.48 -2.31 -29.11
N SER A 315 14.82 -3.47 -29.20
CA SER A 315 14.91 -4.37 -30.36
C SER A 315 14.37 -3.74 -31.65
N THR A 316 13.35 -2.89 -31.57
CA THR A 316 12.81 -2.11 -32.69
C THR A 316 13.70 -0.92 -33.06
N THR A 317 14.32 -0.24 -32.09
CA THR A 317 15.21 0.90 -32.36
C THR A 317 16.57 0.50 -32.95
N GLN A 318 17.08 -0.71 -32.69
CA GLN A 318 18.26 -1.23 -33.38
C GLN A 318 18.03 -1.50 -34.87
N VAL A 319 16.84 -1.96 -35.25
CA VAL A 319 16.45 -2.11 -36.67
C VAL A 319 16.27 -0.75 -37.35
N GLY A 320 15.78 0.25 -36.60
CA GLY A 320 15.66 1.64 -37.07
C GLY A 320 17.02 2.34 -37.26
N ARG A 321 18.01 2.11 -36.38
CA ARG A 321 19.35 2.70 -36.49
C ARG A 321 20.17 2.20 -37.68
N GLN A 322 19.88 1.00 -38.21
CA GLN A 322 20.51 0.51 -39.44
C GLN A 322 19.93 1.17 -40.71
N ARG A 323 18.80 1.86 -40.64
CA ARG A 323 18.26 2.64 -41.77
C ARG A 323 18.83 4.05 -41.71
N ALA A 324 19.77 4.29 -42.62
CA ALA A 324 20.52 5.52 -42.82
C ALA A 324 19.71 6.82 -42.62
N VAL A 325 20.38 7.78 -41.97
CA VAL A 325 20.00 9.18 -41.83
C VAL A 325 19.77 9.80 -43.21
N THR A 326 18.53 9.85 -43.64
CA THR A 326 18.08 10.65 -44.79
C THR A 326 16.87 11.47 -44.37
N ARG A 327 16.77 12.70 -44.89
CA ARG A 327 15.70 13.68 -44.61
C ARG A 327 14.33 13.10 -45.00
N GLY A 328 13.72 12.32 -44.10
CA GLY A 328 12.45 11.60 -44.31
C GLY A 328 12.10 10.64 -43.17
N VAL A 329 13.09 10.17 -42.42
CA VAL A 329 12.93 9.21 -41.30
C VAL A 329 12.06 9.75 -40.16
N ASN A 330 12.13 11.05 -39.86
CA ASN A 330 11.36 11.66 -38.77
C ASN A 330 9.84 11.70 -39.03
N LYS A 331 9.39 11.64 -40.30
CA LYS A 331 7.96 11.57 -40.62
C LYS A 331 7.42 10.16 -40.36
N GLY A 332 8.18 9.14 -40.77
CA GLY A 332 7.84 7.73 -40.51
C GLY A 332 7.78 7.43 -39.01
N ALA A 333 8.75 7.88 -38.23
CA ALA A 333 8.76 7.66 -36.78
C ALA A 333 7.53 8.26 -36.05
N LYS A 334 7.01 9.40 -36.51
CA LYS A 334 5.79 10.00 -35.96
C LYS A 334 4.53 9.23 -36.33
N GLU A 335 4.47 8.73 -37.56
CA GLU A 335 3.36 7.88 -38.03
C GLU A 335 3.36 6.52 -37.32
N ASP A 336 4.54 5.92 -37.12
CA ASP A 336 4.73 4.67 -36.38
C ASP A 336 4.30 4.82 -34.91
N LEU A 337 4.69 5.92 -34.25
CA LEU A 337 4.26 6.23 -32.88
C LEU A 337 2.73 6.37 -32.81
N LYS A 338 2.12 7.09 -33.76
CA LYS A 338 0.66 7.26 -33.80
C LYS A 338 -0.05 5.92 -33.95
N LEU A 339 0.39 5.06 -34.87
CA LEU A 339 -0.17 3.72 -35.06
C LEU A 339 0.00 2.84 -33.83
N ALA A 340 1.16 2.90 -33.15
CA ALA A 340 1.40 2.18 -31.92
C ALA A 340 0.45 2.64 -30.79
N MET A 341 0.21 3.95 -30.68
CA MET A 341 -0.73 4.52 -29.72
C MET A 341 -2.19 4.13 -30.02
N GLU A 342 -2.61 4.19 -31.29
CA GLU A 342 -3.93 3.73 -31.73
C GLU A 342 -4.15 2.24 -31.39
N LYS A 343 -3.11 1.41 -31.60
CA LYS A 343 -3.14 0.00 -31.22
C LYS A 343 -3.19 -0.19 -29.70
N GLN A 344 -2.44 0.61 -28.96
CA GLN A 344 -2.42 0.54 -27.50
C GLN A 344 -3.75 0.95 -26.88
N MET A 345 -4.44 1.91 -27.49
CA MET A 345 -5.77 2.34 -27.06
C MET A 345 -6.80 1.20 -27.11
N ALA A 346 -6.61 0.20 -27.97
CA ALA A 346 -7.48 -0.98 -28.01
C ALA A 346 -7.37 -1.88 -26.75
N ARG A 347 -6.40 -1.62 -25.87
CA ARG A 347 -6.16 -2.34 -24.61
C ARG A 347 -6.71 -1.62 -23.38
N CYS A 348 -7.41 -0.49 -23.54
CA CYS A 348 -7.88 0.31 -22.40
C CYS A 348 -8.83 -0.43 -21.45
N ASP A 349 -9.52 -1.46 -21.96
CA ASP A 349 -10.43 -2.33 -21.20
C ASP A 349 -9.75 -3.62 -20.69
N ASP A 350 -8.44 -3.80 -20.89
CA ASP A 350 -7.68 -4.94 -20.33
C ASP A 350 -7.72 -4.90 -18.79
N ASP A 351 -7.59 -6.07 -18.15
CA ASP A 351 -7.55 -6.19 -16.69
C ASP A 351 -6.28 -5.51 -16.12
N LEU A 352 -6.45 -4.29 -15.61
CA LEU A 352 -5.39 -3.48 -15.06
C LEU A 352 -4.73 -4.10 -13.81
N GLU A 353 -5.50 -4.75 -12.93
CA GLU A 353 -4.93 -5.40 -11.74
C GLU A 353 -4.03 -6.56 -12.15
N HIS A 354 -4.48 -7.37 -13.10
CA HIS A 354 -3.66 -8.45 -13.67
C HIS A 354 -2.40 -7.89 -14.34
N LEU A 355 -2.54 -6.85 -15.17
CA LEU A 355 -1.43 -6.20 -15.85
C LEU A 355 -0.38 -5.66 -14.88
N LEU A 356 -0.81 -5.05 -13.78
CA LEU A 356 0.10 -4.48 -12.77
C LEU A 356 0.76 -5.54 -11.90
N VAL A 357 0.06 -6.63 -11.57
CA VAL A 357 0.69 -7.79 -10.92
C VAL A 357 1.76 -8.39 -11.84
N HIS A 358 1.45 -8.56 -13.13
CA HIS A 358 2.41 -9.05 -14.11
C HIS A 358 3.61 -8.09 -14.26
N PHE A 359 3.37 -6.79 -14.32
CA PHE A 359 4.43 -5.77 -14.31
C PHE A 359 5.37 -5.92 -13.11
N VAL A 360 4.81 -6.03 -11.90
CA VAL A 360 5.60 -6.21 -10.68
C VAL A 360 6.39 -7.52 -10.69
N GLN A 361 5.82 -8.59 -11.22
CA GLN A 361 6.50 -9.88 -11.34
C GLN A 361 7.66 -9.86 -12.33
N GLN A 362 7.48 -9.25 -13.51
CA GLN A 362 8.52 -9.20 -14.54
C GLN A 362 9.63 -8.21 -14.21
N GLU A 363 9.28 -7.04 -13.70
CA GLU A 363 10.24 -5.95 -13.45
C GLU A 363 10.78 -5.96 -12.01
N ARG A 364 10.51 -7.01 -11.23
CA ARG A 364 10.82 -7.09 -9.79
C ARG A 364 12.25 -6.68 -9.46
N GLU A 365 13.24 -7.30 -10.11
CA GLU A 365 14.66 -7.08 -9.80
C GLU A 365 15.07 -5.63 -10.07
N ILE A 366 14.51 -5.03 -11.11
CA ILE A 366 14.78 -3.64 -11.49
C ILE A 366 14.10 -2.69 -10.50
N LEU A 367 12.86 -2.99 -10.11
CA LEU A 367 12.15 -2.24 -9.08
C LEU A 367 12.94 -2.24 -7.76
N GLU A 368 13.48 -3.39 -7.33
CA GLU A 368 14.32 -3.49 -6.14
C GLU A 368 15.60 -2.66 -6.23
N GLN A 369 16.23 -2.57 -7.41
CA GLN A 369 17.44 -1.76 -7.61
C GLN A 369 17.19 -0.24 -7.59
N GLN A 370 15.98 0.19 -7.96
CA GLN A 370 15.59 1.61 -7.97
C GLN A 370 15.12 2.11 -6.59
N LEU A 371 14.80 1.17 -5.69
CA LEU A 371 14.39 1.40 -4.30
C LEU A 371 15.56 1.45 -3.33
#